data_AF-A0A916K588-F1
#
_entry.id   AF-A0A916K588-F1
#
_cell.length_a   1.000
_cell.length_b   1.000
_cell.length_c   1.000
_cell.angle_alpha   90.00
_cell.angle_beta   90.00
_cell.angle_gamma   90.00
#
_symmetry.space_group_name_H-M   'P 1'
#
loop_
_entity.id
_entity.type
_entity.pdbx_description
1 polymer ?
#
loop_
_entity_poly.entity_id
_entity_poly.type
_entity_poly.pdbx_seq_one_letter_code
_entity_poly.pdbx_strand_id
1 'polypeptide(L)'
;MAFGITREELTQWKRAVSCGEIAFLTHFWLEPRFPGIHAVTKVGCADMARLTDWCVANGLNPRYIHRRLPYPHYDLIGEKQKEILQKEQLWDHLKRFKLL
;
A
#
# COMPACT_ATOMS: atom_id res chain seq x y z
N MET A 1 -3.80 -9.40 9.40
CA MET A 1 -3.43 -10.53 8.52
C MET A 1 -3.58 -10.08 7.08
N ALA A 2 -2.69 -10.54 6.19
CA ALA A 2 -2.80 -10.30 4.76
C ALA A 2 -3.25 -11.58 4.06
N PHE A 3 -4.31 -11.49 3.25
CA PHE A 3 -4.89 -12.61 2.51
C PHE A 3 -4.92 -12.29 1.01
N GLY A 4 -4.85 -13.33 0.18
CA GLY A 4 -4.81 -13.15 -1.28
C GLY A 4 -3.46 -12.71 -1.82
N ILE A 5 -2.38 -12.87 -1.05
CA ILE A 5 -0.98 -12.73 -1.48
C ILE A 5 -0.17 -13.96 -1.09
N THR A 6 0.91 -14.23 -1.81
CA THR A 6 1.85 -15.31 -1.51
C THR A 6 2.92 -14.87 -0.52
N ARG A 7 3.68 -15.84 0.01
CA ARG A 7 4.82 -15.56 0.89
C ARG A 7 5.93 -14.84 0.14
N GLU A 8 6.10 -15.17 -1.13
CA GLU A 8 7.08 -14.61 -2.04
C GLU A 8 6.78 -13.14 -2.31
N GLU A 9 5.51 -12.80 -2.62
CA GLU A 9 5.06 -11.42 -2.81
C GLU A 9 5.32 -10.57 -1.55
N LEU A 10 4.94 -11.10 -0.37
CA LEU A 10 5.21 -10.41 0.89
C LEU A 10 6.71 -10.22 1.15
N THR A 11 7.54 -11.22 0.80
CA THR A 11 8.99 -11.17 1.00
C THR A 11 9.65 -10.18 0.05
N GLN A 12 9.23 -10.12 -1.21
CA GLN A 12 9.69 -9.14 -2.19
C GLN A 12 9.33 -7.72 -1.74
N TRP A 13 8.09 -7.51 -1.31
CA TRP A 13 7.67 -6.22 -0.77
C TRP A 13 8.55 -5.80 0.42
N LYS A 14 8.74 -6.69 1.41
CA LYS A 14 9.60 -6.41 2.57
C LYS A 14 11.03 -6.03 2.16
N ARG A 15 11.62 -6.75 1.20
CA ARG A 15 12.97 -6.44 0.69
C ARG A 15 13.03 -5.06 0.05
N ALA A 16 12.10 -4.76 -0.85
CA ALA A 16 12.04 -3.46 -1.52
C ALA A 16 11.87 -2.31 -0.52
N VAL A 17 10.97 -2.47 0.47
CA VAL A 17 10.80 -1.52 1.57
C VAL A 17 12.11 -1.31 2.31
N SER A 18 12.80 -2.39 2.71
CA SER A 18 14.08 -2.30 3.42
C SER A 18 15.20 -1.67 2.60
N CYS A 19 15.17 -1.76 1.26
CA CYS A 19 16.09 -1.08 0.37
C CYS A 19 15.78 0.42 0.19
N GLY A 20 14.73 0.95 0.81
CA GLY A 20 14.34 2.37 0.68
C GLY A 20 13.60 2.67 -0.63
N GLU A 21 13.03 1.65 -1.27
CA GLU A 21 12.17 1.81 -2.44
C GLU A 21 10.72 2.06 -2.01
N ILE A 22 9.95 2.78 -2.84
CA ILE A 22 8.50 2.87 -2.67
C ILE A 22 7.89 1.58 -3.23
N ALA A 23 7.40 0.71 -2.35
CA ALA A 23 6.90 -0.61 -2.70
C ALA A 23 5.42 -0.79 -2.35
N PHE A 24 4.66 -1.41 -3.24
CA PHE A 24 3.22 -1.59 -3.12
C PHE A 24 2.87 -3.05 -2.85
N LEU A 25 1.98 -3.29 -1.90
CA LEU A 25 1.43 -4.62 -1.63
C LEU A 25 -0.06 -4.51 -1.37
N THR A 26 -0.88 -5.08 -2.26
CA THR A 26 -2.34 -5.11 -2.07
C THR A 26 -2.75 -6.48 -1.56
N HIS A 27 -3.64 -6.50 -0.58
CA HIS A 27 -4.20 -7.74 -0.05
C HIS A 27 -5.66 -7.52 0.34
N PHE A 28 -6.42 -8.61 0.45
CA PHE A 28 -7.80 -8.53 0.93
C PHE A 28 -7.82 -8.10 2.40
N TRP A 29 -8.75 -7.20 2.71
CA TRP A 29 -8.93 -6.64 4.03
C TRP A 29 -10.42 -6.39 4.25
N LEU A 30 -10.98 -7.03 5.26
CA LEU A 30 -12.37 -6.86 5.65
C LEU A 30 -12.37 -6.19 7.02
N GLU A 31 -12.91 -4.97 7.07
CA GLU A 31 -13.07 -4.19 8.28
C GLU A 31 -14.51 -3.66 8.34
N PRO A 32 -15.33 -4.07 9.33
CA PRO A 32 -16.74 -3.69 9.42
C PRO A 32 -16.99 -2.17 9.42
N ARG A 33 -16.00 -1.37 9.85
CA ARG A 33 -16.09 0.10 9.85
C ARG A 33 -16.07 0.72 8.45
N PHE A 34 -15.63 -0.01 7.43
CA PHE A 34 -15.50 0.46 6.05
C PHE A 34 -16.32 -0.43 5.10
N PRO A 35 -17.67 -0.29 5.10
CA PRO A 35 -18.52 -1.10 4.24
C PRO A 35 -18.20 -0.85 2.77
N GLY A 36 -18.13 -1.93 1.98
CA GLY A 36 -17.79 -1.87 0.56
C GLY A 36 -16.29 -1.84 0.25
N ILE A 37 -15.41 -1.70 1.27
CA ILE A 37 -13.96 -1.81 1.08
C ILE A 37 -13.53 -3.24 1.43
N HIS A 38 -13.00 -3.96 0.43
CA HIS A 38 -12.56 -5.36 0.57
C HIS A 38 -11.06 -5.58 0.40
N ALA A 39 -10.29 -4.52 0.10
CA ALA A 39 -8.84 -4.61 -0.06
C ALA A 39 -8.16 -3.35 0.50
N VAL A 40 -6.88 -3.50 0.81
CA VAL A 40 -5.98 -2.41 1.23
C VAL A 40 -4.68 -2.53 0.46
N THR A 41 -4.11 -1.40 0.07
CA THR A 41 -2.77 -1.32 -0.50
C THR A 41 -1.81 -0.70 0.49
N LYS A 42 -0.79 -1.45 0.89
CA LYS A 42 0.32 -0.97 1.71
C LYS A 42 1.39 -0.39 0.82
N VAL A 43 1.70 0.89 1.00
CA VAL A 43 2.83 1.58 0.34
C VAL A 43 3.94 1.72 1.37
N GLY A 44 4.99 0.92 1.25
CA GLY A 44 6.09 0.88 2.21
C GLY A 44 7.37 1.48 1.67
N CYS A 45 8.19 2.03 2.55
CA CYS A 45 9.56 2.47 2.25
C CYS A 45 10.31 2.77 3.55
N ALA A 46 11.48 2.17 3.77
CA ALA A 46 12.27 2.38 4.99
C ALA A 46 12.89 3.79 5.07
N ASP A 47 13.05 4.47 3.94
CA ASP A 47 13.39 5.89 3.91
C ASP A 47 12.15 6.73 4.23
N MET A 48 12.08 7.18 5.49
CA MET A 48 10.95 7.97 6.00
C MET A 48 10.81 9.32 5.31
N ALA A 49 11.90 9.96 4.86
CA ALA A 49 11.81 11.23 4.15
C ALA A 49 11.17 11.00 2.79
N ARG A 50 11.68 9.99 2.05
CA ARG A 50 11.13 9.59 0.75
C ARG A 50 9.66 9.19 0.82
N LEU A 51 9.27 8.39 1.83
CA LEU A 51 7.87 8.00 2.03
C LEU A 51 6.98 9.22 2.32
N THR A 52 7.47 10.15 3.14
CA THR A 52 6.77 11.39 3.49
C THR A 52 6.54 12.25 2.24
N ASP A 53 7.58 12.45 1.43
CA ASP A 53 7.48 13.24 0.20
C ASP A 53 6.54 12.58 -0.81
N TRP A 54 6.62 11.26 -0.95
CA TRP A 54 5.69 10.50 -1.80
C TRP A 54 4.25 10.64 -1.32
N CYS A 55 3.99 10.62 0.00
CA CYS A 55 2.66 10.90 0.54
C CYS A 55 2.17 12.31 0.17
N VAL A 56 2.98 13.35 0.39
CA VAL A 56 2.62 14.74 0.07
C VAL A 56 2.33 14.92 -1.42
N ALA A 57 3.19 14.36 -2.29
CA ALA A 57 3.02 14.41 -3.74
C ALA A 57 1.74 13.72 -4.26
N ASN A 58 1.16 12.82 -3.46
CA ASN A 58 -0.10 12.14 -3.74
C ASN A 58 -1.29 12.71 -2.94
N GLY A 59 -1.12 13.86 -2.29
CA GLY A 59 -2.17 14.51 -1.49
C GLY A 59 -2.54 13.72 -0.22
N LEU A 60 -1.66 12.85 0.24
CA LEU A 60 -1.83 12.05 1.46
C LEU A 60 -1.20 12.76 2.64
N ASN A 61 -1.80 12.62 3.81
CA ASN A 61 -1.30 13.25 5.03
C ASN A 61 -0.26 12.36 5.71
N PRO A 62 1.04 12.73 5.75
CA PRO A 62 2.09 11.85 6.26
C PRO A 62 1.94 11.46 7.74
N ARG A 63 1.07 12.14 8.50
CA ARG A 63 0.74 11.78 9.89
C ARG A 63 0.19 10.36 10.02
N TYR A 64 -0.43 9.82 8.96
CA TYR A 64 -1.01 8.48 8.95
C TYR A 64 -0.02 7.40 8.50
N ILE A 65 1.27 7.73 8.28
CA ILE A 65 2.29 6.72 8.06
C ILE A 65 2.39 5.82 9.31
N HIS A 66 2.20 4.52 9.11
CA HIS A 66 2.44 3.51 10.12
C HIS A 66 3.94 3.31 10.28
N ARG A 67 4.54 3.92 11.30
CA ARG A 67 5.99 3.89 11.58
C ARG A 67 6.51 2.59 12.20
N ARG A 68 5.90 1.44 11.85
CA ARG A 68 6.28 0.14 12.41
C ARG A 68 7.55 -0.37 11.73
N LEU A 69 8.67 -0.34 12.45
CA LEU A 69 9.91 -0.93 11.96
C LEU A 69 9.80 -2.46 11.85
N PRO A 70 10.49 -3.07 10.88
CA PRO A 70 11.36 -2.43 9.89
C PRO A 70 10.64 -2.00 8.60
N TYR A 71 9.30 -2.05 8.56
CA TYR A 71 8.52 -1.81 7.34
C TYR A 71 7.51 -0.66 7.51
N PRO A 72 7.98 0.59 7.66
CA PRO A 72 7.08 1.73 7.71
C PRO A 72 6.30 1.83 6.39
N HIS A 73 5.00 2.09 6.50
CA HIS A 73 4.09 2.09 5.36
C HIS A 73 2.89 2.99 5.55
N TYR A 74 2.22 3.33 4.44
CA TYR A 74 0.93 4.00 4.40
C TYR A 74 -0.12 3.04 3.85
N ASP A 75 -1.31 3.01 4.46
CA ASP A 75 -2.42 2.19 3.97
C ASP A 75 -3.37 3.01 3.09
N LEU A 76 -3.57 2.56 1.86
CA LEU A 76 -4.53 3.11 0.91
C LEU A 76 -5.77 2.23 0.85
N ILE A 77 -6.94 2.85 0.93
CA ILE A 77 -8.24 2.20 0.82
C ILE A 77 -9.20 3.07 -0.02
N GLY A 78 -10.24 2.46 -0.58
CA GLY A 78 -11.31 3.17 -1.29
C GLY A 78 -10.83 3.91 -2.55
N GLU A 79 -11.44 5.05 -2.87
CA GLU A 79 -11.16 5.79 -4.11
C GLU A 79 -9.69 6.18 -4.25
N LYS A 80 -9.05 6.62 -3.15
CA LYS A 80 -7.64 7.03 -3.19
C LYS A 80 -6.70 5.86 -3.51
N GLN A 81 -7.06 4.64 -3.10
CA GLN A 81 -6.34 3.42 -3.48
C GLN A 81 -6.39 3.20 -4.99
N LYS A 82 -7.59 3.28 -5.58
CA LYS A 82 -7.80 3.11 -7.03
C LYS A 82 -7.04 4.15 -7.83
N GLU A 83 -7.19 5.42 -7.49
CA GLU A 83 -6.53 6.54 -8.15
C GLU A 83 -5.00 6.38 -8.19
N ILE A 84 -4.39 6.06 -7.05
CA ILE A 84 -2.93 5.90 -6.96
C ILE A 84 -2.47 4.66 -7.72
N LEU A 85 -3.15 3.52 -7.57
CA LEU A 85 -2.77 2.30 -8.31
C LEU A 85 -2.85 2.51 -9.84
N GLN A 86 -3.81 3.31 -10.33
CA GLN A 86 -3.89 3.69 -11.74
C GLN A 86 -2.74 4.61 -12.15
N LYS A 87 -2.45 5.63 -11.34
CA LYS A 87 -1.33 6.56 -11.58
C LYS A 87 0.02 5.84 -11.67
N GLU A 88 0.23 4.86 -10.79
CA GLU A 88 1.45 4.05 -10.72
C GLU A 88 1.41 2.86 -11.71
N GLN A 89 0.37 2.74 -12.54
CA GLN A 89 0.19 1.71 -13.56
C GLN A 89 0.22 0.26 -13.02
N LEU A 90 -0.22 0.07 -11.76
CA LEU A 90 -0.26 -1.22 -11.07
C LEU A 90 -1.53 -1.99 -11.42
N TRP A 91 -1.71 -2.28 -12.71
CA TRP A 91 -2.92 -2.88 -13.27
C TRP A 91 -3.24 -4.25 -12.69
N ASP A 92 -2.23 -5.04 -12.34
CA ASP A 92 -2.44 -6.37 -11.74
C ASP A 92 -3.09 -6.27 -10.36
N HIS A 93 -2.74 -5.24 -9.57
CA HIS A 93 -3.39 -4.97 -8.29
C HIS A 93 -4.86 -4.61 -8.50
N LEU A 94 -5.14 -3.72 -9.45
CA LEU A 94 -6.50 -3.28 -9.78
C LEU A 94 -7.39 -4.44 -10.23
N LYS A 95 -6.87 -5.29 -11.14
CA LYS A 95 -7.62 -6.43 -11.70
C LYS A 95 -7.81 -7.54 -10.67
N ARG A 96 -6.74 -8.01 -10.02
CA ARG A 96 -6.79 -9.14 -9.07
C ARG A 96 -7.68 -8.86 -7.87
N PHE A 97 -7.66 -7.63 -7.38
CA PHE A 97 -8.45 -7.22 -6.22
C PHE A 97 -9.78 -6.53 -6.61
N LYS A 98 -10.19 -6.56 -7.89
CA LYS A 98 -11.49 -6.02 -8.34
C LYS A 98 -11.73 -4.57 -7.90
N LEU A 99 -10.77 -3.70 -8.19
CA LEU A 99 -10.81 -2.26 -7.87
C LEU A 99 -11.17 -1.39 -9.09
N LEU A 100 -11.53 -2.01 -10.22
CA LEU A 100 -11.99 -1.32 -11.44
C LEU A 100 -13.50 -1.17 -11.46
#